data_AF-A0A6V8P3D9-F1
#
_entry.id   AF-A0A6V8P3D9-F1
#
_cell.length_a   1.000
_cell.length_b   1.000
_cell.length_c   1.000
_cell.angle_alpha   90.00
_cell.angle_beta   90.00
_cell.angle_gamma   90.00
#
_symmetry.space_group_name_H-M   'P 1'
#
loop_
_entity.id
_entity.type
_entity.pdbx_description
1 polymer ?
#
loop_
_entity_poly.entity_id
_entity_poly.type
_entity_poly.pdbx_seq_one_letter_code
_entity_poly.pdbx_strand_id
1 'polypeptide(L)'
;MSSRKERVELIRKIQDSRDSKVLVYFTGDRRPFSSQIAEDAVLPLYKHLLALKVAESNTERIDLFLYTRGGDVGVPWRIVTMIREFCSEFSVLIPYKAHSAGTMVALGADRIVMGKKAELSPIDPTLVRAVIGEATVPPPEISVEDVSSYISFMRERANITDQSALAQVVSQLASHLTPLTLGSVNRQYSHIRLVARKLLTSRKEKIEEGRIGSIIQALTEKMYSHGHAIGRMEATELGLPVDKPDENLETLIWNLYQEYERLLQLTEPIDPEELLTRENKEEYAIDSIPIAIVETIPKLDMFELNTLFRRKRQVPPNPQININMNLGLPPGIDPTKLPQNFQQIVQQLMGQIAQAIPQIVQQEIVRQSPIVGIEGRTFGGMWKEKTGETI
;
A
#
# COMPACT_ATOMS: atom_id res chain seq x y z
N MET A 1 -5.06 12.00 20.07
CA MET A 1 -5.10 12.37 18.64
C MET A 1 -4.05 13.45 18.42
N SER A 2 -3.13 13.27 17.48
CA SER A 2 -2.15 14.30 17.08
C SER A 2 -2.91 15.49 16.50
N SER A 3 -2.71 16.71 17.01
CA SER A 3 -3.41 17.86 16.46
C SER A 3 -2.69 18.41 15.23
N ARG A 4 -3.43 18.76 14.17
CA ARG A 4 -2.88 19.49 13.01
C ARG A 4 -2.07 20.71 13.41
N LYS A 5 -2.48 21.41 14.47
CA LYS A 5 -1.77 22.58 14.99
C LYS A 5 -0.33 22.25 15.41
N GLU A 6 -0.10 21.13 16.09
CA GLU A 6 1.24 20.66 16.46
C GLU A 6 2.06 20.29 15.23
N ARG A 7 1.47 19.57 14.27
CA ARG A 7 2.15 19.22 13.00
C ARG A 7 2.56 20.46 12.22
N VAL A 8 1.65 21.41 12.03
CA VAL A 8 1.92 22.68 11.33
C VAL A 8 3.00 23.50 12.05
N GLU A 9 3.03 23.49 13.37
CA GLU A 9 4.08 24.16 14.15
C GLU A 9 5.45 23.49 13.97
N LEU A 10 5.51 22.15 13.94
CA LEU A 10 6.74 21.41 13.63
C LEU A 10 7.20 21.68 12.19
N ILE A 11 6.28 21.66 11.23
CA ILE A 11 6.54 22.01 9.82
C ILE A 11 7.14 23.42 9.74
N ARG A 12 6.55 24.41 10.42
CA ARG A 12 7.05 25.80 10.45
C ARG A 12 8.47 25.86 11.00
N LYS A 13 8.75 25.20 12.13
CA LYS A 13 10.11 25.16 12.71
C LYS A 13 11.14 24.50 11.77
N ILE A 14 10.75 23.47 11.04
CA ILE A 14 11.63 22.85 10.03
C ILE A 14 11.88 23.82 8.89
N GLN A 15 10.85 24.50 8.36
CA GLN A 15 11.00 25.52 7.32
C GLN A 15 11.94 26.64 7.75
N ASP A 16 11.78 27.17 8.98
CA ASP A 16 12.62 28.24 9.52
C ASP A 16 14.08 27.77 9.68
N SER A 17 14.30 26.54 10.14
CA SER A 17 15.64 25.97 10.28
C SER A 17 16.32 25.67 8.94
N ARG A 18 15.55 25.40 7.89
CA ARG A 18 16.06 24.98 6.58
C ARG A 18 16.10 26.09 5.54
N ASP A 19 15.41 27.18 5.80
CA ASP A 19 15.12 28.23 4.82
C ASP A 19 14.48 27.63 3.55
N SER A 20 13.41 26.86 3.76
CA SER A 20 12.73 26.10 2.70
C SER A 20 11.22 26.02 2.95
N LYS A 21 10.47 25.55 1.95
CA LYS A 21 9.08 25.11 2.14
C LYS A 21 9.02 23.60 2.30
N VAL A 22 8.20 23.14 3.23
CA VAL A 22 8.06 21.72 3.51
C VAL A 22 6.76 21.20 2.89
N LEU A 23 6.90 20.23 2.00
CA LEU A 23 5.83 19.40 1.48
C LEU A 23 5.93 18.03 2.16
N VAL A 24 4.91 17.63 2.89
CA VAL A 24 4.84 16.30 3.48
C VAL A 24 4.17 15.35 2.51
N TYR A 25 4.79 14.19 2.29
CA TYR A 25 4.15 13.05 1.66
C TYR A 25 4.43 11.78 2.48
N PHE A 26 3.39 11.24 3.09
CA PHE A 26 3.50 10.16 4.06
C PHE A 26 2.57 9.02 3.67
N THR A 27 3.12 7.84 3.36
CA THR A 27 2.36 6.63 3.05
C THR A 27 2.44 5.64 4.22
N GLY A 28 1.34 5.44 4.93
CA GLY A 28 1.27 4.58 6.10
C GLY A 28 1.41 3.10 5.78
N ASP A 29 2.00 2.34 6.72
CA ASP A 29 2.20 0.90 6.66
C ASP A 29 1.49 0.13 7.80
N ARG A 30 0.36 0.66 8.29
CA ARG A 30 -0.46 0.05 9.35
C ARG A 30 -1.10 -1.25 8.88
N ARG A 31 -0.70 -2.40 9.41
CA ARG A 31 -1.31 -3.67 9.01
C ARG A 31 -2.82 -3.73 9.35
N PRO A 32 -3.66 -4.28 8.45
CA PRO A 32 -3.35 -4.89 7.15
C PRO A 32 -3.37 -3.89 5.98
N PHE A 33 -3.53 -2.59 6.24
CA PHE A 33 -3.67 -1.53 5.23
C PHE A 33 -2.37 -0.74 5.04
N SER A 34 -1.65 -1.02 3.95
CA SER A 34 -0.56 -0.17 3.50
C SER A 34 -0.99 0.77 2.38
N SER A 35 -0.35 1.91 2.29
CA SER A 35 -0.33 2.76 1.10
C SER A 35 1.08 2.85 0.54
N GLN A 36 1.18 3.31 -0.70
CA GLN A 36 2.44 3.38 -1.44
C GLN A 36 2.42 4.57 -2.39
N ILE A 37 3.57 4.90 -2.95
CA ILE A 37 3.65 5.90 -4.01
C ILE A 37 2.87 5.38 -5.22
N ALA A 38 1.82 6.11 -5.61
CA ALA A 38 0.98 5.75 -6.73
C ALA A 38 0.55 7.00 -7.52
N GLU A 39 0.01 6.76 -8.71
CA GLU A 39 -0.38 7.79 -9.69
C GLU A 39 -1.42 8.78 -9.14
N ASP A 40 -2.32 8.30 -8.29
CA ASP A 40 -3.40 9.07 -7.68
C ASP A 40 -2.89 10.18 -6.74
N ALA A 41 -1.68 10.05 -6.18
CA ALA A 41 -1.07 11.05 -5.31
C ALA A 41 -0.50 12.26 -6.08
N VAL A 42 -0.28 12.15 -7.39
CA VAL A 42 0.34 13.23 -8.19
C VAL A 42 -0.52 14.50 -8.20
N LEU A 43 -1.85 14.36 -8.33
CA LEU A 43 -2.75 15.51 -8.35
C LEU A 43 -2.87 16.21 -6.97
N PRO A 44 -3.07 15.50 -5.84
CA PRO A 44 -2.95 16.10 -4.51
C PRO A 44 -1.63 16.86 -4.31
N LEU A 45 -0.49 16.23 -4.60
CA LEU A 45 0.83 16.87 -4.49
C LEU A 45 0.91 18.17 -5.30
N TYR A 46 0.41 18.17 -6.54
CA TYR A 46 0.34 19.37 -7.38
C TYR A 46 -0.51 20.48 -6.73
N LYS A 47 -1.69 20.15 -6.18
CA LYS A 47 -2.55 21.12 -5.48
C LYS A 47 -1.85 21.74 -4.27
N HIS A 48 -1.06 20.96 -3.53
CA HIS A 48 -0.27 21.47 -2.42
C HIS A 48 0.86 22.41 -2.88
N LEU A 49 1.54 22.10 -3.99
CA LEU A 49 2.55 22.98 -4.59
C LEU A 49 1.94 24.32 -5.03
N LEU A 50 0.75 24.29 -5.65
CA LEU A 50 0.01 25.51 -5.99
C LEU A 50 -0.35 26.32 -4.73
N ALA A 51 -0.83 25.66 -3.67
CA ALA A 51 -1.17 26.32 -2.42
C ALA A 51 0.05 26.98 -1.76
N LEU A 52 1.22 26.32 -1.77
CA LEU A 52 2.48 26.90 -1.30
C LEU A 52 2.86 28.15 -2.10
N LYS A 53 2.78 28.08 -3.44
CA LYS A 53 3.09 29.22 -4.31
C LYS A 53 2.17 30.43 -4.10
N VAL A 54 0.89 30.19 -3.80
CA VAL A 54 -0.07 31.27 -3.47
C VAL A 54 0.22 31.87 -2.11
N ALA A 55 0.56 31.04 -1.11
CA ALA A 55 0.90 31.52 0.21
C ALA A 55 2.20 32.35 0.19
N GLU A 56 3.18 31.93 -0.60
CA GLU A 56 4.49 32.59 -0.68
C GLU A 56 5.06 32.53 -2.12
N SER A 57 5.12 33.70 -2.76
CA SER A 57 5.47 33.81 -4.18
C SER A 57 6.92 33.47 -4.51
N ASN A 58 7.85 33.56 -3.55
CA ASN A 58 9.27 33.23 -3.75
C ASN A 58 9.65 31.89 -3.09
N THR A 59 9.15 30.79 -3.65
CA THR A 59 9.53 29.45 -3.19
C THR A 59 10.80 28.99 -3.93
N GLU A 60 11.98 29.38 -3.44
CA GLU A 60 13.25 28.98 -4.08
C GLU A 60 13.67 27.54 -3.73
N ARG A 61 13.28 27.05 -2.54
CA ARG A 61 13.67 25.75 -2.00
C ARG A 61 12.47 24.96 -1.48
N ILE A 62 12.36 23.70 -1.88
CA ILE A 62 11.33 22.78 -1.39
C ILE A 62 11.99 21.54 -0.79
N ASP A 63 11.60 21.23 0.42
CA ASP A 63 11.94 20.03 1.17
C ASP A 63 10.73 19.09 1.17
N LEU A 64 10.86 17.92 0.56
CA LEU A 64 9.87 16.86 0.64
C LEU A 64 10.14 15.98 1.87
N PHE A 65 9.31 16.09 2.90
CA PHE A 65 9.32 15.17 4.03
C PHE A 65 8.64 13.87 3.61
N LEU A 66 9.42 12.79 3.51
CA LEU A 66 8.99 11.54 2.87
C LEU A 66 9.06 10.36 3.83
N TYR A 67 7.93 9.67 3.99
CA TYR A 67 7.88 8.31 4.53
C TYR A 67 7.13 7.41 3.56
N THR A 68 7.76 6.33 3.11
CA THR A 68 7.12 5.34 2.26
C THR A 68 7.78 3.96 2.27
N ARG A 69 6.97 2.93 2.05
CA ARG A 69 7.38 1.54 1.80
C ARG A 69 7.61 1.19 0.33
N GLY A 70 7.54 2.16 -0.58
CA GLY A 70 7.74 1.93 -2.02
C GLY A 70 6.56 2.38 -2.85
N GLY A 71 6.33 1.69 -3.97
CA GLY A 71 5.23 1.96 -4.89
C GLY A 71 5.63 1.84 -6.34
N ASP A 72 4.86 2.52 -7.19
CA ASP A 72 5.05 2.51 -8.64
C ASP A 72 6.39 3.19 -9.03
N VAL A 73 7.17 2.50 -9.85
CA VAL A 73 8.51 2.93 -10.28
C VAL A 73 8.51 4.11 -11.27
N GLY A 74 7.40 4.34 -11.97
CA GLY A 74 7.24 5.44 -12.93
C GLY A 74 6.81 6.77 -12.30
N VAL A 75 6.14 6.70 -11.14
CA VAL A 75 5.61 7.87 -10.43
C VAL A 75 6.70 8.79 -9.84
N PRO A 76 7.84 8.30 -9.30
CA PRO A 76 8.93 9.13 -8.80
C PRO A 76 9.42 10.18 -9.79
N TRP A 77 9.56 9.83 -11.07
CA TRP A 77 9.95 10.79 -12.11
C TRP A 77 8.96 11.94 -12.18
N ARG A 78 7.66 11.64 -12.19
CA ARG A 78 6.59 12.64 -12.28
C ARG A 78 6.57 13.56 -11.07
N ILE A 79 6.70 13.00 -9.87
CA ILE A 79 6.76 13.76 -8.62
C ILE A 79 7.96 14.72 -8.64
N VAL A 80 9.15 14.20 -8.92
CA VAL A 80 10.38 15.01 -8.90
C VAL A 80 10.36 16.10 -9.95
N THR A 81 10.04 15.79 -11.22
CA THR A 81 9.99 16.82 -12.27
C THR A 81 8.92 17.87 -11.97
N MET A 82 7.78 17.46 -11.42
CA MET A 82 6.73 18.40 -11.03
C MET A 82 7.21 19.34 -9.91
N ILE A 83 7.79 18.82 -8.83
CA ILE A 83 8.30 19.68 -7.73
C ILE A 83 9.34 20.67 -8.24
N ARG A 84 10.22 20.23 -9.16
CA ARG A 84 11.25 21.09 -9.75
C ARG A 84 10.73 22.27 -10.55
N GLU A 85 9.49 22.22 -11.07
CA GLU A 85 8.86 23.39 -11.71
C GLU A 85 8.47 24.48 -10.69
N PHE A 86 8.51 24.18 -9.39
CA PHE A 86 8.13 25.08 -8.31
C PHE A 86 9.31 25.56 -7.46
N CYS A 87 10.54 25.05 -7.68
CA CYS A 87 11.71 25.43 -6.89
C CYS A 87 13.02 25.31 -7.67
N SER A 88 14.03 26.08 -7.24
CA SER A 88 15.39 26.00 -7.78
C SER A 88 16.24 24.91 -7.12
N GLU A 89 15.91 24.55 -5.88
CA GLU A 89 16.60 23.53 -5.08
C GLU A 89 15.57 22.61 -4.44
N PHE A 90 15.72 21.32 -4.66
CA PHE A 90 14.83 20.29 -4.17
C PHE A 90 15.57 19.36 -3.22
N SER A 91 15.12 19.25 -1.97
CA SER A 91 15.66 18.28 -1.01
C SER A 91 14.60 17.27 -0.58
N VAL A 92 15.06 16.11 -0.10
CA VAL A 92 14.19 15.11 0.52
C VAL A 92 14.63 14.89 1.97
N LEU A 93 13.69 15.00 2.90
CA LEU A 93 13.88 14.78 4.33
C LEU A 93 13.34 13.40 4.68
N ILE A 94 14.20 12.52 5.15
CA ILE A 94 13.87 11.14 5.45
C ILE A 94 13.99 10.93 6.96
N PRO A 95 12.87 10.89 7.71
CA PRO A 95 12.90 10.59 9.14
C PRO A 95 13.20 9.12 9.42
N TYR A 96 12.69 8.24 8.56
CA TYR A 96 12.77 6.79 8.73
C TYR A 96 12.83 6.07 7.37
N LYS A 97 11.71 5.60 6.80
CA LYS A 97 11.76 4.77 5.59
C LYS A 97 11.47 5.58 4.33
N ALA A 98 12.35 5.48 3.34
CA ALA A 98 12.03 5.84 1.95
C ALA A 98 12.49 4.69 1.04
N HIS A 99 11.66 3.65 0.94
CA HIS A 99 12.00 2.42 0.24
C HIS A 99 11.62 2.47 -1.24
N SER A 100 12.32 1.74 -2.10
CA SER A 100 12.04 1.52 -3.51
C SER A 100 11.71 2.81 -4.27
N ALA A 101 10.45 3.04 -4.66
CA ALA A 101 10.00 4.29 -5.27
C ALA A 101 10.38 5.55 -4.45
N GLY A 102 10.41 5.46 -3.11
CA GLY A 102 10.90 6.52 -2.23
C GLY A 102 12.39 6.79 -2.38
N THR A 103 13.22 5.74 -2.51
CA THR A 103 14.63 5.88 -2.87
C THR A 103 14.77 6.60 -4.22
N MET A 104 13.95 6.22 -5.21
CA MET A 104 13.96 6.90 -6.51
C MET A 104 13.62 8.39 -6.41
N VAL A 105 12.63 8.78 -5.59
CA VAL A 105 12.35 10.21 -5.33
C VAL A 105 13.60 10.90 -4.74
N ALA A 106 14.29 10.27 -3.79
CA ALA A 106 15.51 10.79 -3.19
C ALA A 106 16.68 10.92 -4.19
N LEU A 107 16.80 10.02 -5.18
CA LEU A 107 17.81 10.14 -6.25
C LEU A 107 17.66 11.42 -7.09
N GLY A 108 16.44 11.96 -7.18
CA GLY A 108 16.15 13.22 -7.88
C GLY A 108 16.43 14.49 -7.08
N ALA A 109 16.75 14.34 -5.79
CA ALA A 109 16.98 15.45 -4.87
C ALA A 109 18.40 16.01 -5.00
N ASP A 110 18.53 17.33 -4.83
CA ASP A 110 19.81 18.01 -4.72
C ASP A 110 20.52 17.62 -3.43
N ARG A 111 19.77 17.49 -2.33
CA ARG A 111 20.22 17.06 -1.00
C ARG A 111 19.26 16.02 -0.41
N ILE A 112 19.80 15.05 0.32
CA ILE A 112 19.01 14.04 1.05
C ILE A 112 19.33 14.19 2.53
N VAL A 113 18.42 14.78 3.31
CA VAL A 113 18.58 14.96 4.75
C VAL A 113 18.14 13.66 5.43
N MET A 114 19.10 12.92 5.98
CA MET A 114 18.84 11.61 6.58
C MET A 114 19.04 11.64 8.10
N GLY A 115 17.94 11.43 8.83
CA GLY A 115 17.96 11.20 10.28
C GLY A 115 18.75 9.94 10.66
N LYS A 116 19.01 9.73 11.95
CA LYS A 116 19.76 8.58 12.47
C LYS A 116 19.09 7.24 12.17
N LYS A 117 17.75 7.19 12.15
CA LYS A 117 16.97 5.99 11.81
C LYS A 117 16.65 5.88 10.32
N ALA A 118 17.00 6.90 9.53
CA ALA A 118 16.69 6.97 8.11
C ALA A 118 17.33 5.83 7.32
N GLU A 119 16.55 5.25 6.42
CA GLU A 119 16.95 4.17 5.55
C GLU A 119 16.33 4.35 4.16
N LEU A 120 17.18 4.20 3.15
CA LEU A 120 16.78 3.92 1.78
C LEU A 120 16.74 2.40 1.59
N SER A 121 16.25 1.94 0.45
CA SER A 121 16.37 0.54 0.05
C SER A 121 16.76 0.41 -1.42
N PRO A 122 17.14 -0.79 -1.88
CA PRO A 122 17.23 -1.11 -3.31
C PRO A 122 15.98 -0.69 -4.08
N ILE A 123 16.18 -0.43 -5.37
CA ILE A 123 15.13 0.06 -6.29
C ILE A 123 14.76 -0.98 -7.34
N ASP A 124 15.15 -2.22 -7.15
CA ASP A 124 14.99 -3.27 -8.14
C ASP A 124 13.51 -3.72 -8.29
N PRO A 125 13.11 -4.23 -9.47
CA PRO A 125 11.71 -4.49 -9.76
C PRO A 125 11.19 -5.78 -9.12
N THR A 126 9.95 -5.75 -8.65
CA THR A 126 9.15 -6.95 -8.36
C THR A 126 7.98 -7.02 -9.33
N LEU A 127 7.79 -8.15 -10.02
CA LEU A 127 6.61 -8.39 -10.84
C LEU A 127 5.51 -9.02 -9.99
N VAL A 128 4.46 -8.25 -9.72
CA VAL A 128 3.21 -8.82 -9.21
C VAL A 128 2.38 -9.30 -10.40
N ARG A 129 2.15 -10.62 -10.54
CA ARG A 129 1.21 -11.13 -11.55
C ARG A 129 -0.21 -10.83 -11.08
N ALA A 130 -0.87 -9.82 -11.63
CA ALA A 130 -2.30 -9.66 -11.38
C ALA A 130 -3.06 -10.91 -11.86
N VAL A 131 -3.59 -11.71 -10.94
CA VAL A 131 -4.52 -12.80 -11.26
C VAL A 131 -5.90 -12.17 -11.37
N ILE A 132 -6.42 -12.08 -12.59
CA ILE A 132 -7.80 -11.65 -12.83
C ILE A 132 -8.70 -12.85 -12.52
N GLY A 133 -9.35 -12.85 -11.35
CA GLY A 133 -10.26 -13.90 -10.88
C GLY A 133 -10.29 -14.00 -9.35
N GLU A 134 -11.33 -14.62 -8.79
CA GLU A 134 -11.43 -14.94 -7.35
C GLU A 134 -10.32 -15.94 -6.96
N ALA A 135 -9.11 -15.44 -6.71
CA ALA A 135 -8.04 -16.24 -6.14
C ALA A 135 -7.96 -15.95 -4.65
N THR A 136 -8.36 -16.94 -3.85
CA THR A 136 -8.08 -17.08 -2.41
C THR A 136 -6.58 -17.28 -2.11
N VAL A 137 -5.71 -17.12 -3.11
CA VAL A 137 -4.26 -17.27 -3.03
C VAL A 137 -3.64 -15.96 -3.52
N PRO A 138 -2.73 -15.33 -2.74
CA PRO A 138 -2.01 -14.17 -3.21
C PRO A 138 -1.30 -14.52 -4.53
N PRO A 139 -1.37 -13.65 -5.55
CA PRO A 139 -0.71 -13.92 -6.81
C PRO A 139 0.78 -14.20 -6.61
N PRO A 140 1.37 -15.19 -7.29
CA PRO A 140 2.81 -15.43 -7.20
C PRO A 140 3.55 -14.19 -7.70
N GLU A 141 4.32 -13.57 -6.82
CA GLU A 141 5.24 -12.49 -7.16
C GLU A 141 6.51 -13.08 -7.76
N ILE A 142 6.93 -12.55 -8.90
CA ILE A 142 8.19 -12.92 -9.55
C ILE A 142 9.15 -11.78 -9.32
N SER A 143 10.13 -11.97 -8.43
CA SER A 143 11.20 -11.00 -8.26
C SER A 143 12.09 -11.00 -9.50
N VAL A 144 12.38 -9.82 -10.06
CA VAL A 144 13.35 -9.69 -11.16
C VAL A 144 14.76 -10.04 -10.67
N GLU A 145 15.05 -9.76 -9.40
CA GLU A 145 16.29 -10.17 -8.73
C GLU A 145 16.44 -11.68 -8.72
N ASP A 146 15.41 -12.44 -8.32
CA ASP A 146 15.50 -13.91 -8.27
C ASP A 146 15.80 -14.52 -9.63
N VAL A 147 15.22 -13.95 -10.70
CA VAL A 147 15.50 -14.37 -12.08
C VAL A 147 16.96 -14.08 -12.45
N SER A 148 17.46 -12.87 -12.13
CA SER A 148 18.84 -12.49 -12.40
C SER A 148 19.83 -13.32 -11.57
N SER A 149 19.57 -13.47 -10.27
CA SER A 149 20.34 -14.27 -9.31
C SER A 149 20.40 -15.74 -9.69
N TYR A 150 19.31 -16.31 -10.21
CA TYR A 150 19.34 -17.66 -10.77
C TYR A 150 20.30 -17.75 -11.96
N ILE A 151 20.23 -16.82 -12.92
CA ILE A 151 21.13 -16.82 -14.08
C ILE A 151 22.59 -16.63 -13.64
N SER A 152 22.86 -15.71 -12.72
CA SER A 152 24.19 -15.46 -12.17
C SER A 152 24.72 -16.67 -11.41
N PHE A 153 23.89 -17.32 -10.58
CA PHE A 153 24.26 -18.56 -9.89
C PHE A 153 24.68 -19.65 -10.88
N MET A 154 23.91 -19.85 -11.96
CA MET A 154 24.22 -20.86 -12.97
C MET A 154 25.55 -20.57 -13.68
N ARG A 155 25.85 -19.31 -13.96
CA ARG A 155 27.11 -18.91 -14.60
C ARG A 155 28.32 -18.92 -13.66
N GLU A 156 28.18 -18.35 -12.48
CA GLU A 156 29.29 -18.02 -11.59
C GLU A 156 29.56 -19.10 -10.54
N ARG A 157 28.52 -19.76 -10.03
CA ARG A 157 28.63 -20.78 -8.96
C ARG A 157 28.60 -22.19 -9.52
N ALA A 158 27.65 -22.48 -10.42
CA ALA A 158 27.60 -23.75 -11.12
C ALA A 158 28.60 -23.84 -12.29
N ASN A 159 29.28 -22.72 -12.61
CA ASN A 159 30.31 -22.61 -13.65
C ASN A 159 29.86 -23.13 -15.03
N ILE A 160 28.56 -22.93 -15.36
CA ILE A 160 28.00 -23.33 -16.65
C ILE A 160 28.38 -22.27 -17.69
N THR A 161 29.43 -22.55 -18.43
CA THR A 161 29.97 -21.66 -19.47
C THR A 161 29.73 -22.17 -20.90
N ASP A 162 29.36 -23.45 -21.04
CA ASP A 162 29.04 -24.05 -22.34
C ASP A 162 27.72 -23.50 -22.92
N GLN A 163 27.74 -23.18 -24.21
CA GLN A 163 26.61 -22.56 -24.90
C GLN A 163 25.38 -23.46 -24.96
N SER A 164 25.57 -24.79 -25.07
CA SER A 164 24.46 -25.74 -25.10
C SER A 164 23.80 -25.88 -23.72
N ALA A 165 24.61 -25.89 -22.65
CA ALA A 165 24.11 -25.93 -21.28
C ALA A 165 23.40 -24.63 -20.90
N LEU A 166 23.91 -23.46 -21.31
CA LEU A 166 23.22 -22.18 -21.14
C LEU A 166 21.88 -22.15 -21.88
N ALA A 167 21.81 -22.67 -23.11
CA ALA A 167 20.56 -22.78 -23.86
C ALA A 167 19.53 -23.67 -23.15
N GLN A 168 19.97 -24.76 -22.51
CA GLN A 168 19.11 -25.62 -21.70
C GLN A 168 18.56 -24.90 -20.46
N VAL A 169 19.41 -24.19 -19.72
CA VAL A 169 19.01 -23.39 -18.54
C VAL A 169 17.97 -22.33 -18.93
N VAL A 170 18.21 -21.59 -20.01
CA VAL A 170 17.27 -20.59 -20.51
C VAL A 170 15.96 -21.24 -20.96
N SER A 171 16.03 -22.39 -21.64
CA SER A 171 14.84 -23.15 -22.06
C SER A 171 14.00 -23.61 -20.85
N GLN A 172 14.64 -24.15 -19.81
CA GLN A 172 13.98 -24.54 -18.57
C GLN A 172 13.33 -23.34 -17.88
N LEU A 173 14.06 -22.24 -17.73
CA LEU A 173 13.54 -21.01 -17.15
C LEU A 173 12.35 -20.46 -17.94
N ALA A 174 12.44 -20.44 -19.27
CA ALA A 174 11.37 -20.02 -20.16
C ALA A 174 10.16 -20.96 -20.11
N SER A 175 10.35 -22.25 -19.83
CA SER A 175 9.23 -23.19 -19.65
C SER A 175 8.41 -22.91 -18.38
N HIS A 176 9.06 -22.39 -17.33
CA HIS A 176 8.41 -22.05 -16.06
C HIS A 176 7.85 -20.62 -16.02
N LEU A 177 8.61 -19.64 -16.51
CA LEU A 177 8.22 -18.22 -16.47
C LEU A 177 7.51 -17.76 -17.74
N THR A 178 7.63 -18.47 -18.86
CA THR A 178 7.23 -18.05 -20.22
C THR A 178 8.09 -16.92 -20.82
N PRO A 179 8.28 -16.89 -22.15
CA PRO A 179 9.02 -15.81 -22.81
C PRO A 179 8.43 -14.40 -22.61
N LEU A 180 7.10 -14.27 -22.51
CA LEU A 180 6.44 -12.97 -22.30
C LEU A 180 6.77 -12.38 -20.93
N THR A 181 6.81 -13.21 -19.89
CA THR A 181 7.23 -12.79 -18.55
C THR A 181 8.70 -12.40 -18.53
N LEU A 182 9.59 -13.19 -19.12
CA LEU A 182 11.02 -12.83 -19.21
C LEU A 182 11.23 -11.51 -19.98
N GLY A 183 10.46 -11.28 -21.04
CA GLY A 183 10.42 -9.99 -21.72
C GLY A 183 9.94 -8.85 -20.81
N SER A 184 8.93 -9.10 -19.98
CA SER A 184 8.43 -8.13 -18.99
C SER A 184 9.47 -7.81 -17.91
N VAL A 185 10.14 -8.83 -17.37
CA VAL A 185 11.27 -8.71 -16.42
C VAL A 185 12.31 -7.76 -16.98
N ASN A 186 12.80 -8.03 -18.20
CA ASN A 186 13.85 -7.22 -18.82
C ASN A 186 13.40 -5.78 -19.09
N ARG A 187 12.14 -5.57 -19.51
CA ARG A 187 11.59 -4.23 -19.71
C ARG A 187 11.51 -3.44 -18.42
N GLN A 188 11.03 -4.04 -17.33
CA GLN A 188 10.95 -3.37 -16.03
C GLN A 188 12.34 -3.04 -15.49
N TYR A 189 13.27 -3.99 -15.57
CA TYR A 189 14.67 -3.77 -15.22
C TYR A 189 15.28 -2.58 -15.97
N SER A 190 15.11 -2.55 -17.29
CA SER A 190 15.59 -1.46 -18.15
C SER A 190 14.91 -0.12 -17.82
N HIS A 191 13.60 -0.15 -17.53
CA HIS A 191 12.83 1.04 -17.21
C HIS A 191 13.29 1.69 -15.90
N ILE A 192 13.47 0.91 -14.83
CA ILE A 192 13.95 1.41 -13.54
C ILE A 192 15.30 2.10 -13.69
N ARG A 193 16.25 1.46 -14.40
CA ARG A 193 17.57 2.05 -14.64
C ARG A 193 17.50 3.35 -15.43
N LEU A 194 16.63 3.41 -16.44
CA LEU A 194 16.39 4.64 -17.20
C LEU A 194 15.83 5.75 -16.32
N VAL A 195 14.84 5.44 -15.49
CA VAL A 195 14.21 6.43 -14.60
C VAL A 195 15.20 6.90 -13.52
N ALA A 196 15.92 5.98 -12.87
CA ALA A 196 16.96 6.31 -11.89
C ALA A 196 18.05 7.21 -12.47
N ARG A 197 18.49 6.92 -13.70
CA ARG A 197 19.42 7.78 -14.44
C ARG A 197 18.85 9.17 -14.65
N LYS A 198 17.63 9.26 -15.17
CA LYS A 198 16.95 10.55 -15.40
C LYS A 198 16.86 11.38 -14.11
N LEU A 199 16.49 10.75 -13.00
CA LEU A 199 16.42 11.38 -11.67
C LEU A 199 17.79 11.92 -11.24
N LEU A 200 18.84 11.11 -11.30
CA LEU A 200 20.20 11.55 -10.95
C LEU A 200 20.68 12.72 -11.84
N THR A 201 20.32 12.71 -13.13
CA THR A 201 20.70 13.79 -14.07
C THR A 201 19.86 15.07 -13.93
N SER A 202 18.66 15.00 -13.35
CA SER A 202 17.77 16.16 -13.18
C SER A 202 18.20 17.07 -12.03
N ARG A 203 19.13 16.61 -11.19
CA ARG A 203 19.75 17.39 -10.12
C ARG A 203 20.41 18.67 -10.64
N LYS A 204 20.44 19.68 -9.77
CA LYS A 204 21.09 20.98 -9.96
C LYS A 204 22.58 20.80 -10.16
N GLU A 205 23.23 20.07 -9.26
CA GLU A 205 24.62 19.66 -9.42
C GLU A 205 24.72 18.43 -10.32
N LYS A 206 25.54 18.52 -11.37
CA LYS A 206 25.73 17.43 -12.31
C LYS A 206 26.68 16.38 -11.74
N ILE A 207 26.26 15.12 -11.84
CA ILE A 207 27.06 13.96 -11.47
C ILE A 207 27.73 13.43 -12.74
N GLU A 208 28.98 13.01 -12.63
CA GLU A 208 29.68 12.31 -13.70
C GLU A 208 28.96 11.00 -14.06
N GLU A 209 28.87 10.70 -15.36
CA GLU A 209 28.17 9.55 -15.92
C GLU A 209 28.67 8.20 -15.35
N GLY A 210 29.98 8.05 -15.11
CA GLY A 210 30.55 6.84 -14.48
C GLY A 210 30.04 6.62 -13.04
N ARG A 211 29.91 7.71 -12.28
CA ARG A 211 29.36 7.67 -10.91
C ARG A 211 27.87 7.39 -10.91
N ILE A 212 27.10 7.95 -11.85
CA ILE A 212 25.69 7.61 -12.05
C ILE A 212 25.55 6.10 -12.32
N GLY A 213 26.36 5.54 -13.21
CA GLY A 213 26.38 4.10 -13.49
C GLY A 213 26.66 3.25 -12.26
N SER A 214 27.63 3.65 -11.44
CA SER A 214 28.01 2.96 -10.20
C SER A 214 26.89 2.99 -9.15
N ILE A 215 26.22 4.13 -8.97
CA ILE A 215 25.08 4.28 -8.04
C ILE A 215 23.93 3.37 -8.46
N ILE A 216 23.53 3.43 -9.73
CA ILE A 216 22.44 2.61 -10.26
C ILE A 216 22.76 1.13 -10.09
N GLN A 217 23.99 0.73 -10.45
CA GLN A 217 24.42 -0.66 -10.29
C GLN A 217 24.35 -1.11 -8.83
N ALA A 218 24.81 -0.29 -7.89
CA ALA A 218 24.75 -0.63 -6.47
C ALA A 218 23.31 -0.84 -5.99
N LEU A 219 22.39 0.05 -6.38
CA LEU A 219 20.99 0.02 -5.96
C LEU A 219 20.12 -1.03 -6.69
N THR A 220 20.60 -1.62 -7.80
CA THR A 220 19.85 -2.63 -8.55
C THR A 220 20.48 -4.03 -8.55
N GLU A 221 21.78 -4.17 -8.28
CA GLU A 221 22.50 -5.44 -8.51
C GLU A 221 23.36 -5.90 -7.32
N LYS A 222 23.83 -4.99 -6.45
CA LYS A 222 24.83 -5.34 -5.41
C LYS A 222 24.23 -5.58 -4.02
N MET A 223 22.95 -5.31 -3.85
CA MET A 223 22.26 -5.47 -2.58
C MET A 223 21.43 -6.72 -2.67
N TYR A 224 21.99 -7.84 -2.20
CA TYR A 224 21.51 -9.22 -2.31
C TYR A 224 20.14 -9.52 -1.64
N SER A 225 19.38 -8.48 -1.30
CA SER A 225 18.04 -8.58 -0.73
C SER A 225 17.29 -7.27 -0.91
N HIS A 226 16.06 -7.36 -1.44
CA HIS A 226 15.03 -6.31 -1.42
C HIS A 226 14.87 -5.60 -0.06
N GLY A 227 15.09 -6.32 1.04
CA GLY A 227 14.97 -5.80 2.40
C GLY A 227 16.21 -5.09 2.93
N HIS A 228 17.27 -4.93 2.13
CA HIS A 228 18.51 -4.29 2.57
C HIS A 228 18.28 -2.81 2.90
N ALA A 229 18.46 -2.45 4.17
CA ALA A 229 18.30 -1.08 4.63
C ALA A 229 19.61 -0.30 4.44
N ILE A 230 19.58 0.69 3.54
CA ILE A 230 20.73 1.55 3.25
C ILE A 230 20.68 2.75 4.21
N GLY A 231 21.50 2.68 5.26
CA GLY A 231 21.63 3.78 6.21
C GLY A 231 22.39 4.99 5.64
N ARG A 232 22.35 6.13 6.35
CA ARG A 232 22.98 7.38 5.90
C ARG A 232 24.49 7.30 5.61
N MET A 233 25.22 6.44 6.30
CA MET A 233 26.66 6.23 6.06
C MET A 233 26.89 5.51 4.73
N GLU A 234 26.20 4.40 4.52
CA GLU A 234 26.25 3.64 3.27
C GLU A 234 25.75 4.49 2.09
N ALA A 235 24.66 5.25 2.25
CA ALA A 235 24.19 6.17 1.22
C ALA A 235 25.24 7.24 0.85
N THR A 236 26.03 7.71 1.81
CA THR A 236 27.16 8.62 1.58
C THR A 236 28.28 7.92 0.80
N GLU A 237 28.63 6.69 1.17
CA GLU A 237 29.65 5.86 0.52
C GLU A 237 29.27 5.49 -0.93
N LEU A 238 27.97 5.29 -1.19
CA LEU A 238 27.43 5.14 -2.55
C LEU A 238 27.58 6.41 -3.39
N GLY A 239 27.85 7.55 -2.75
CA GLY A 239 28.03 8.84 -3.40
C GLY A 239 26.74 9.64 -3.58
N LEU A 240 25.71 9.38 -2.77
CA LEU A 240 24.51 10.23 -2.70
C LEU A 240 24.79 11.51 -1.89
N PRO A 241 24.07 12.63 -2.15
CA PRO A 241 24.28 13.92 -1.49
C PRO A 241 23.63 13.95 -0.10
N VAL A 242 24.13 13.14 0.84
CA VAL A 242 23.53 12.97 2.15
C VAL A 242 23.96 14.08 3.11
N ASP A 243 22.99 14.81 3.63
CA ASP A 243 23.19 15.79 4.71
C ASP A 243 22.76 15.16 6.04
N LYS A 244 23.61 15.30 7.06
CA LYS A 244 23.28 14.89 8.44
C LYS A 244 22.68 16.10 9.16
N PRO A 245 21.42 16.04 9.62
CA PRO A 245 20.83 17.15 10.35
C PRO A 245 21.57 17.35 11.68
N ASP A 246 21.59 18.60 12.17
CA ASP A 246 22.02 18.88 13.54
C ASP A 246 21.02 18.33 14.56
N GLU A 247 21.35 18.39 15.85
CA GLU A 247 20.50 17.81 16.90
C GLU A 247 19.09 18.42 16.96
N ASN A 248 18.96 19.72 16.66
CA ASN A 248 17.68 20.41 16.67
C ASN A 248 16.80 19.93 15.50
N LEU A 249 17.33 19.96 14.27
CA LEU A 249 16.62 19.52 13.09
C LEU A 249 16.29 18.02 13.14
N GLU A 250 17.20 17.18 13.64
CA GLU A 250 16.97 15.76 13.88
C GLU A 250 15.74 15.55 14.80
N THR A 251 15.67 16.31 15.90
CA THR A 251 14.56 16.25 16.85
C THR A 251 13.24 16.69 16.21
N LEU A 252 13.26 17.78 15.42
CA LEU A 252 12.05 18.27 14.73
C LEU A 252 11.53 17.27 13.69
N ILE A 253 12.43 16.70 12.87
CA ILE A 253 12.09 15.69 11.86
C ILE A 253 11.50 14.44 12.51
N TRP A 254 12.11 13.98 13.61
CA TRP A 254 11.62 12.81 14.34
C TRP A 254 10.26 13.05 15.00
N ASN A 255 10.07 14.19 15.66
CA ASN A 255 8.80 14.54 16.27
C ASN A 255 7.69 14.65 15.22
N LEU A 256 7.97 15.24 14.04
CA LEU A 256 7.00 15.31 12.96
C LEU A 256 6.62 13.92 12.44
N TYR A 257 7.59 13.00 12.32
CA TYR A 257 7.31 11.60 12.01
C TYR A 257 6.37 10.96 13.04
N GLN A 258 6.64 11.15 14.33
CA GLN A 258 5.80 10.59 15.41
C GLN A 258 4.37 11.14 15.40
N GLU A 259 4.16 12.39 14.98
CA GLU A 259 2.81 12.93 14.81
C GLU A 259 2.03 12.20 13.72
N TYR A 260 2.66 11.92 12.58
CA TYR A 260 2.03 11.16 11.50
C TYR A 260 1.88 9.67 11.83
N GLU A 261 2.84 9.09 12.56
CA GLU A 261 2.75 7.73 13.10
C GLU A 261 1.50 7.57 13.97
N ARG A 262 1.26 8.55 14.86
CA ARG A 262 0.06 8.57 15.72
C ARG A 262 -1.23 8.82 14.95
N LEU A 263 -1.20 9.72 13.96
CA LEU A 263 -2.38 10.02 13.13
C LEU A 263 -2.81 8.81 12.30
N LEU A 264 -1.85 8.07 11.75
CA LEU A 264 -2.10 6.86 10.95
C LEU A 264 -2.12 5.57 11.78
N GLN A 265 -1.89 5.65 13.10
CA GLN A 265 -1.90 4.53 14.04
C GLN A 265 -1.01 3.36 13.58
N LEU A 266 0.20 3.65 13.10
CA LEU A 266 1.07 2.64 12.47
C LEU A 266 1.48 1.50 13.42
N THR A 267 1.47 1.75 14.72
CA THR A 267 1.84 0.79 15.78
C THR A 267 0.65 -0.01 16.32
N GLU A 268 -0.57 0.29 15.87
CA GLU A 268 -1.81 -0.35 16.33
C GLU A 268 -2.44 -1.14 15.18
N PRO A 269 -1.95 -2.35 14.86
CA PRO A 269 -2.49 -3.14 13.75
C PRO A 269 -3.97 -3.46 13.97
N ILE A 270 -4.73 -3.56 12.88
CA ILE A 270 -6.14 -3.96 12.90
C ILE A 270 -6.18 -5.48 12.76
N ASP A 271 -6.56 -6.18 13.82
CA ASP A 271 -6.85 -7.62 13.80
C ASP A 271 -8.36 -7.85 13.61
N PRO A 272 -8.81 -8.34 12.44
CA PRO A 272 -10.22 -8.61 12.19
C PRO A 272 -10.83 -9.64 13.14
N GLU A 273 -10.04 -10.63 13.58
CA GLU A 273 -10.51 -11.68 14.50
C GLU A 273 -10.79 -11.09 15.88
N GLU A 274 -9.88 -10.24 16.37
CA GLU A 274 -10.07 -9.54 17.65
C GLU A 274 -11.34 -8.65 17.60
N LEU A 275 -11.52 -7.86 16.53
CA LEU A 275 -12.67 -6.97 16.38
C LEU A 275 -14.01 -7.72 16.37
N LEU A 276 -14.11 -8.78 15.57
CA LEU A 276 -15.34 -9.55 15.44
C LEU A 276 -15.65 -10.36 16.71
N THR A 277 -14.64 -10.88 17.39
CA THR A 277 -14.82 -11.71 18.60
C THR A 277 -15.12 -10.85 19.82
N ARG A 278 -14.42 -9.74 20.02
CA ARG A 278 -14.63 -8.85 21.17
C ARG A 278 -16.04 -8.24 21.19
N GLU A 279 -16.58 -7.93 20.02
CA GLU A 279 -17.93 -7.35 19.89
C GLU A 279 -19.01 -8.40 19.62
N ASN A 280 -18.64 -9.67 19.52
CA ASN A 280 -19.55 -10.77 19.18
C ASN A 280 -20.41 -10.48 17.94
N LYS A 281 -19.75 -10.00 16.86
CA LYS A 281 -20.39 -9.61 15.59
C LYS A 281 -20.05 -10.59 14.47
N GLU A 282 -21.01 -10.75 13.53
CA GLU A 282 -20.77 -11.42 12.24
C GLU A 282 -20.01 -10.54 11.27
N GLU A 283 -20.22 -9.22 11.36
CA GLU A 283 -19.67 -8.20 10.47
C GLU A 283 -19.18 -6.98 11.26
N TYR A 284 -18.07 -6.40 10.84
CA TYR A 284 -17.50 -5.19 11.41
C TYR A 284 -17.01 -4.25 10.32
N ALA A 285 -17.61 -3.06 10.25
CA ALA A 285 -17.26 -2.02 9.29
C ALA A 285 -16.39 -0.96 9.97
N ILE A 286 -15.36 -0.49 9.26
CA ILE A 286 -14.56 0.68 9.66
C ILE A 286 -14.57 1.65 8.51
N ASP A 287 -15.05 2.86 8.78
CA ASP A 287 -15.15 3.93 7.80
C ASP A 287 -13.98 4.91 7.93
N SER A 288 -13.58 5.47 6.80
CA SER A 288 -12.59 6.55 6.69
C SER A 288 -11.26 6.27 7.41
N ILE A 289 -10.71 5.07 7.23
CA ILE A 289 -9.36 4.75 7.72
C ILE A 289 -8.34 5.56 6.92
N PRO A 290 -7.58 6.47 7.55
CA PRO A 290 -6.54 7.21 6.86
C PRO A 290 -5.33 6.30 6.62
N ILE A 291 -4.81 6.30 5.39
CA ILE A 291 -3.66 5.46 5.02
C ILE A 291 -2.54 6.25 4.35
N ALA A 292 -2.79 7.44 3.82
CA ALA A 292 -1.76 8.32 3.27
C ALA A 292 -2.10 9.79 3.51
N ILE A 293 -1.08 10.63 3.56
CA ILE A 293 -1.20 12.06 3.85
C ILE A 293 -0.34 12.86 2.88
N VAL A 294 -0.90 13.95 2.37
CA VAL A 294 -0.15 15.08 1.82
C VAL A 294 -0.47 16.30 2.66
N GLU A 295 0.56 16.97 3.18
CA GLU A 295 0.36 18.12 4.07
C GLU A 295 1.36 19.23 3.77
N THR A 296 0.86 20.46 3.79
CA THR A 296 1.64 21.71 3.82
C THR A 296 0.99 22.62 4.86
N ILE A 297 1.65 23.71 5.26
CA ILE A 297 1.02 24.69 6.18
C ILE A 297 -0.40 25.10 5.74
N PRO A 298 -0.67 25.46 4.47
CA PRO A 298 -2.00 25.88 4.05
C PRO A 298 -3.02 24.75 3.87
N LYS A 299 -2.60 23.49 3.69
CA LYS A 299 -3.48 22.43 3.16
C LYS A 299 -3.18 21.06 3.74
N LEU A 300 -4.21 20.22 3.90
CA LEU A 300 -4.12 18.82 4.30
C LEU A 300 -5.04 17.99 3.42
N ASP A 301 -4.49 16.99 2.75
CA ASP A 301 -5.22 15.96 2.02
C ASP A 301 -4.88 14.60 2.65
N MET A 302 -5.90 13.77 2.87
CA MET A 302 -5.74 12.42 3.39
C MET A 302 -6.36 11.41 2.43
N PHE A 303 -5.65 10.33 2.14
CA PHE A 303 -6.24 9.18 1.45
C PHE A 303 -6.91 8.28 2.48
N GLU A 304 -8.21 8.07 2.30
CA GLU A 304 -9.02 7.28 3.22
C GLU A 304 -9.70 6.13 2.50
N LEU A 305 -9.84 4.99 3.19
CA LEU A 305 -10.59 3.84 2.72
C LEU A 305 -11.63 3.38 3.75
N ASN A 306 -12.62 2.64 3.27
CA ASN A 306 -13.55 1.91 4.12
C ASN A 306 -13.25 0.42 4.01
N THR A 307 -13.50 -0.32 5.09
CA THR A 307 -13.35 -1.78 5.11
C THR A 307 -14.54 -2.44 5.79
N LEU A 308 -14.92 -3.61 5.30
CA LEU A 308 -15.89 -4.51 5.92
C LEU A 308 -15.22 -5.86 6.15
N PHE A 309 -15.18 -6.29 7.41
CA PHE A 309 -14.79 -7.65 7.79
C PHE A 309 -16.03 -8.48 8.05
N ARG A 310 -16.09 -9.70 7.51
CA ARG A 310 -17.19 -10.65 7.72
C ARG A 310 -16.63 -12.04 8.04
N ARG A 311 -17.27 -12.75 8.97
CA ARG A 311 -16.96 -14.17 9.23
C ARG A 311 -17.32 -15.01 8.00
N LYS A 312 -16.33 -15.69 7.42
CA LYS A 312 -16.53 -16.61 6.31
C LYS A 312 -16.99 -17.96 6.86
N ARG A 313 -18.18 -18.39 6.47
CA ARG A 313 -18.78 -19.65 6.93
C ARG A 313 -18.79 -20.70 5.83
N GLN A 314 -18.56 -21.96 6.18
CA GLN A 314 -18.62 -23.07 5.24
C GLN A 314 -20.06 -23.59 5.14
N VAL A 315 -20.81 -23.01 4.22
CA VAL A 315 -22.20 -23.41 3.96
C VAL A 315 -22.21 -24.71 3.14
N PRO A 316 -22.98 -25.74 3.54
CA PRO A 316 -23.18 -26.92 2.72
C PRO A 316 -23.73 -26.56 1.33
N PRO A 317 -23.18 -27.10 0.22
CA PRO A 317 -23.53 -26.67 -1.14
C PRO A 317 -24.96 -27.05 -1.58
N ASN A 318 -25.56 -28.06 -0.96
CA ASN A 318 -26.95 -28.48 -1.17
C ASN A 318 -27.53 -29.03 0.13
N PRO A 319 -28.03 -28.19 1.05
CA PRO A 319 -28.71 -28.69 2.22
C PRO A 319 -30.03 -29.35 1.79
N GLN A 320 -30.14 -30.67 1.95
CA GLN A 320 -31.40 -31.39 1.75
C GLN A 320 -32.33 -31.09 2.94
N ILE A 321 -33.23 -30.13 2.75
CA ILE A 321 -34.18 -29.71 3.78
C ILE A 321 -35.46 -30.53 3.62
N ASN A 322 -35.52 -31.70 4.27
CA ASN A 322 -36.74 -32.51 4.35
C ASN A 322 -37.58 -32.04 5.55
N ILE A 323 -38.60 -31.22 5.29
CA ILE A 323 -39.53 -30.77 6.34
C ILE A 323 -40.82 -31.57 6.20
N ASN A 324 -41.06 -32.47 7.14
CA ASN A 324 -42.34 -33.16 7.25
C ASN A 324 -43.20 -32.45 8.32
N MET A 325 -44.08 -31.55 7.89
CA MET A 325 -45.03 -30.88 8.78
C MET A 325 -46.32 -31.71 8.86
N ASN A 326 -46.47 -32.47 9.95
CA ASN A 326 -47.73 -33.15 10.24
C ASN A 326 -48.58 -32.29 11.20
N LEU A 327 -49.51 -31.51 10.67
CA LEU A 327 -50.43 -30.71 11.47
C LEU A 327 -51.62 -31.59 11.89
N GLY A 328 -51.64 -31.98 13.16
CA GLY A 328 -52.81 -32.57 13.80
C GLY A 328 -53.84 -31.51 14.17
N LEU A 329 -55.11 -31.92 14.32
CA LEU A 329 -56.12 -31.06 14.92
C LEU A 329 -55.74 -30.76 16.39
N PRO A 330 -55.81 -29.51 16.85
CA PRO A 330 -55.63 -29.16 18.25
C PRO A 330 -56.55 -30.00 19.16
N PRO A 331 -56.09 -30.41 20.34
CA PRO A 331 -56.90 -31.18 21.28
C PRO A 331 -58.18 -30.40 21.65
N GLY A 332 -59.34 -31.03 21.49
CA GLY A 332 -60.66 -30.45 21.81
C GLY A 332 -61.48 -29.93 20.62
N ILE A 333 -60.98 -30.03 19.38
CA ILE A 333 -61.75 -29.70 18.18
C ILE A 333 -62.51 -30.95 17.68
N ASP A 334 -63.83 -30.83 17.59
CA ASP A 334 -64.69 -31.84 16.97
C ASP A 334 -64.64 -31.71 15.43
N PRO A 335 -64.13 -32.73 14.70
CA PRO A 335 -63.97 -32.67 13.25
C PRO A 335 -65.30 -32.49 12.51
N THR A 336 -66.44 -32.77 13.14
CA THR A 336 -67.78 -32.60 12.55
C THR A 336 -68.28 -31.14 12.57
N LYS A 337 -67.64 -30.25 13.34
CA LYS A 337 -68.01 -28.82 13.46
C LYS A 337 -67.14 -27.89 12.62
N LEU A 338 -66.27 -28.44 11.78
CA LEU A 338 -65.37 -27.66 10.94
C LEU A 338 -66.11 -27.06 9.73
N PRO A 339 -65.84 -25.79 9.38
CA PRO A 339 -66.34 -25.18 8.15
C PRO A 339 -65.93 -25.98 6.90
N GLN A 340 -66.79 -26.03 5.87
CA GLN A 340 -66.49 -26.74 4.62
C GLN A 340 -65.21 -26.23 3.92
N ASN A 341 -64.85 -24.96 4.12
CA ASN A 341 -63.63 -24.34 3.58
C ASN A 341 -62.38 -24.52 4.47
N PHE A 342 -62.49 -25.17 5.63
CA PHE A 342 -61.37 -25.34 6.57
C PHE A 342 -60.19 -26.07 5.93
N GLN A 343 -60.45 -27.14 5.16
CA GLN A 343 -59.39 -27.88 4.47
C GLN A 343 -58.68 -27.03 3.42
N GLN A 344 -59.40 -26.17 2.69
CA GLN A 344 -58.80 -25.25 1.71
C GLN A 344 -57.93 -24.19 2.39
N ILE A 345 -58.40 -23.62 3.50
CA ILE A 345 -57.64 -22.63 4.28
C ILE A 345 -56.35 -23.27 4.83
N VAL A 346 -56.42 -24.49 5.37
CA VAL A 346 -55.25 -25.21 5.88
C VAL A 346 -54.28 -25.54 4.74
N GLN A 347 -54.75 -25.98 3.58
CA GLN A 347 -53.90 -26.25 2.42
C GLN A 347 -53.23 -24.98 1.88
N GLN A 348 -53.95 -23.86 1.82
CA GLN A 348 -53.41 -22.58 1.37
C GLN A 348 -52.34 -22.05 2.33
N LEU A 349 -52.59 -22.14 3.65
CA LEU A 349 -51.62 -21.79 4.68
C LEU A 349 -50.39 -22.69 4.61
N MET A 350 -50.58 -24.00 4.42
CA MET A 350 -49.49 -24.96 4.25
C MET A 350 -48.65 -24.67 3.01
N GLY A 351 -49.27 -24.28 1.89
CA GLY A 351 -48.54 -23.86 0.69
C GLY A 351 -47.66 -22.62 0.92
N GLN A 352 -48.19 -21.62 1.65
CA GLN A 352 -47.42 -20.42 2.00
C GLN A 352 -46.24 -20.75 2.94
N ILE A 353 -46.47 -21.57 3.96
CA ILE A 353 -45.43 -21.99 4.91
C ILE A 353 -44.37 -22.85 4.19
N ALA A 354 -44.78 -23.79 3.35
CA ALA A 354 -43.86 -24.65 2.59
C ALA A 354 -42.94 -23.85 1.64
N GLN A 355 -43.38 -22.69 1.16
CA GLN A 355 -42.53 -21.78 0.38
C GLN A 355 -41.58 -20.94 1.24
N ALA A 356 -41.96 -20.58 2.47
CA ALA A 356 -41.15 -19.75 3.37
C ALA A 356 -40.09 -20.54 4.16
N ILE A 357 -40.39 -21.77 4.61
CA ILE A 357 -39.47 -22.53 5.47
C ILE A 357 -38.11 -22.80 4.80
N PRO A 358 -38.02 -23.19 3.51
CA PRO A 358 -36.72 -23.41 2.89
C PRO A 358 -35.78 -22.20 3.00
N GLN A 359 -36.31 -20.97 2.85
CA GLN A 359 -35.53 -19.75 3.00
C GLN A 359 -35.08 -19.51 4.44
N ILE A 360 -35.96 -19.73 5.42
CA ILE A 360 -35.65 -19.58 6.85
C ILE A 360 -34.59 -20.60 7.27
N VAL A 361 -34.76 -21.87 6.87
CA VAL A 361 -33.81 -22.94 7.19
C VAL A 361 -32.49 -22.69 6.49
N GLN A 362 -32.50 -22.22 5.24
CA GLN A 362 -31.26 -21.86 4.53
C GLN A 362 -30.52 -20.73 5.25
N GLN A 363 -31.21 -19.68 5.72
CA GLN A 363 -30.61 -18.60 6.50
C GLN A 363 -30.02 -19.10 7.82
N GLU A 364 -30.72 -19.98 8.52
CA GLU A 364 -30.23 -20.55 9.79
C GLU A 364 -29.06 -21.51 9.58
N ILE A 365 -29.06 -22.31 8.50
CA ILE A 365 -27.92 -23.14 8.10
C ILE A 365 -26.70 -22.27 7.84
N VAL A 366 -26.85 -21.17 7.10
CA VAL A 366 -25.74 -20.21 6.87
C VAL A 366 -25.22 -19.66 8.19
N ARG A 367 -26.11 -19.26 9.11
CA ARG A 367 -25.76 -18.70 10.42
C ARG A 367 -25.07 -19.70 11.35
N GLN A 368 -25.47 -20.96 11.33
CA GLN A 368 -24.91 -22.01 12.19
C GLN A 368 -23.70 -22.73 11.57
N SER A 369 -23.46 -22.53 10.27
CA SER A 369 -22.34 -23.15 9.57
C SER A 369 -20.99 -22.79 10.22
N PRO A 370 -20.03 -23.73 10.33
CA PRO A 370 -18.73 -23.47 10.92
C PRO A 370 -18.03 -22.28 10.27
N ILE A 371 -17.39 -21.46 11.10
CA ILE A 371 -16.55 -20.36 10.64
C ILE A 371 -15.22 -20.98 10.18
N VAL A 372 -14.83 -20.67 8.94
CA VAL A 372 -13.60 -21.18 8.31
C VAL A 372 -12.58 -20.08 8.03
N GLY A 373 -12.91 -18.84 8.39
CA GLY A 373 -12.00 -17.70 8.32
C GLY A 373 -12.74 -16.37 8.37
N ILE A 374 -12.04 -15.30 7.99
CA ILE A 374 -12.59 -13.95 7.85
C ILE A 374 -12.33 -13.47 6.43
N GLU A 375 -13.35 -12.91 5.79
CA GLU A 375 -13.20 -12.16 4.55
C GLU A 375 -13.18 -10.66 4.85
N GLY A 376 -12.27 -9.94 4.17
CA GLY A 376 -12.16 -8.50 4.26
C GLY A 376 -12.35 -7.88 2.89
N ARG A 377 -13.19 -6.84 2.78
CA ARG A 377 -13.35 -6.06 1.55
C ARG A 377 -13.07 -4.59 1.83
N THR A 378 -12.14 -4.02 1.07
CA THR A 378 -11.87 -2.58 1.06
C THR A 378 -12.59 -1.90 -0.12
N PHE A 379 -13.06 -0.68 0.09
CA PHE A 379 -13.76 0.11 -0.92
C PHE A 379 -13.71 1.61 -0.63
N GLY A 380 -14.07 2.44 -1.61
CA GLY A 380 -14.20 3.88 -1.43
C GLY A 380 -12.87 4.64 -1.23
N GLY A 381 -11.74 4.03 -1.58
CA GLY A 381 -10.41 4.65 -1.49
C GLY A 381 -10.32 5.94 -2.29
N MET A 382 -10.09 7.07 -1.64
CA MET A 382 -9.91 8.36 -2.32
C MET A 382 -9.16 9.39 -1.45
N TRP A 383 -8.47 10.32 -2.12
CA TRP A 383 -7.94 11.54 -1.52
C TRP A 383 -9.09 12.50 -1.15
N LYS A 384 -9.11 12.97 0.10
CA LYS A 384 -10.06 13.96 0.60
C LYS A 384 -9.31 15.12 1.25
N GLU A 385 -9.67 16.32 0.83
CA GLU A 385 -9.21 17.54 1.48
C GLU A 385 -9.85 17.68 2.85
N LYS A 386 -9.04 17.99 3.85
CA LYS A 386 -9.43 18.11 5.24
C LYS A 386 -9.47 19.57 5.67
N THR A 387 -10.68 20.02 6.02
CA THR A 387 -10.95 21.37 6.54
C THR A 387 -11.29 21.28 8.02
N GLY A 388 -10.55 22.00 8.88
CA GLY A 388 -10.77 22.02 10.34
C GLY A 388 -9.47 21.95 11.17
N GLU A 389 -9.52 22.49 12.39
CA GLU A 389 -8.41 22.50 13.36
C GLU A 389 -8.27 21.20 14.17
N THR A 390 -9.34 20.38 14.22
CA THR A 390 -9.47 19.18 15.08
C THR A 390 -9.08 17.85 14.39
N ILE A 391 -8.21 17.89 13.37
CA ILE A 391 -7.77 16.71 12.60
C ILE A 391 -6.34 16.29 12.94
#